data_AF-A0A8T2WTM3-F1
#
_entry.id   AF-A0A8T2WTM3-F1
#
_cell.length_a   1.000
_cell.length_b   1.000
_cell.length_c   1.000
_cell.angle_alpha   90.00
_cell.angle_beta   90.00
_cell.angle_gamma   90.00
#
_symmetry.space_group_name_H-M   'P 1'
#
loop_
_entity.id
_entity.type
_entity.pdbx_description
1 polymer ?
#
loop_
_entity_poly.entity_id
_entity_poly.type
_entity_poly.pdbx_seq_one_letter_code
_entity_poly.pdbx_strand_id
1 'polypeptide(L)'
;MARSINFLFTVLLFLGIALIVSPILAIENDDESIVAEYINDENLAAPPESSTEILLGFLKNCANTISKAAGDKVFNYIFEDENNLDYDTCSEVTGSGKECHGALVKYVTEGPMFKANHDFYLKRGEDLHNICLSVFMG
;
A
#
# COMPACT_ATOMS: atom_id res chain seq x y z
N MET A 1 -20.26 12.06 55.32
CA MET A 1 -19.52 13.17 54.71
C MET A 1 -18.97 12.66 53.38
N ALA A 2 -19.19 13.41 52.28
CA ALA A 2 -18.66 13.24 50.90
C ALA A 2 -18.87 11.85 50.24
N ARG A 3 -19.85 11.57 49.35
CA ARG A 3 -20.50 12.31 48.24
C ARG A 3 -19.67 12.32 46.93
N SER A 4 -19.98 11.35 46.06
CA SER A 4 -20.08 11.40 44.59
C SER A 4 -19.13 12.37 43.84
N ILE A 5 -18.04 11.86 43.25
CA ILE A 5 -17.18 12.61 42.32
C ILE A 5 -16.62 11.75 41.16
N ASN A 6 -17.35 10.72 40.71
CA ASN A 6 -16.89 9.90 39.55
C ASN A 6 -17.91 9.75 38.43
N PHE A 7 -19.10 10.37 38.54
CA PHE A 7 -20.13 10.33 37.49
C PHE A 7 -20.26 11.63 36.68
N LEU A 8 -19.48 12.67 37.01
CA LEU A 8 -19.59 13.99 36.38
C LEU A 8 -18.65 14.18 35.17
N PHE A 9 -17.56 13.39 35.07
CA PHE A 9 -16.59 13.53 33.98
C PHE A 9 -17.06 12.87 32.67
N THR A 10 -17.91 11.84 32.73
CA THR A 10 -18.40 11.12 31.56
C THR A 10 -19.51 11.85 30.79
N VAL A 11 -20.15 12.86 31.40
CA VAL A 11 -21.24 13.64 30.77
C VAL A 11 -20.71 14.94 30.12
N LEU A 12 -19.48 15.36 30.40
CA LEU A 12 -18.92 16.63 29.92
C LEU A 12 -18.09 16.52 28.62
N LEU A 13 -17.91 15.33 28.04
CA LEU A 13 -17.17 15.16 26.78
C LEU A 13 -18.04 15.29 25.52
N PHE A 14 -19.37 15.36 25.65
CA PHE A 14 -20.31 15.35 24.51
C PHE A 14 -21.02 16.69 24.22
N LEU A 15 -20.58 17.79 24.83
CA LEU A 15 -21.11 19.13 24.56
C LEU A 15 -19.98 20.05 24.10
N GLY A 16 -19.69 20.06 22.79
CA GLY A 16 -18.75 21.05 22.27
C GLY A 16 -18.11 20.78 20.91
N ILE A 17 -18.86 20.35 19.90
CA ILE A 17 -18.47 20.66 18.51
C ILE A 17 -19.61 21.47 17.91
N ALA A 18 -19.53 22.78 18.13
CA ALA A 18 -20.35 23.75 17.44
C ALA A 18 -20.01 23.74 15.95
N LEU A 19 -21.06 23.76 15.14
CA LEU A 19 -21.04 23.80 13.68
C LEU A 19 -20.19 24.98 13.19
N ILE A 20 -19.02 24.71 12.62
CA ILE A 20 -18.40 25.63 11.68
C ILE A 20 -19.12 25.48 10.34
N VAL A 21 -20.05 26.39 10.12
CA VAL A 21 -20.63 26.67 8.81
C VAL A 21 -19.49 27.20 7.94
N SER A 22 -18.94 26.38 7.05
CA SER A 22 -18.08 26.89 5.99
C SER A 22 -18.93 27.73 5.04
N PRO A 23 -18.65 29.03 4.85
CA PRO A 23 -19.26 29.76 3.76
C PRO A 23 -18.72 29.20 2.44
N ILE A 24 -19.66 28.73 1.64
CA ILE A 24 -19.51 28.47 0.20
C ILE A 24 -18.90 29.73 -0.42
N LEU A 25 -17.64 29.64 -0.86
CA LEU A 25 -17.12 30.57 -1.86
C LEU A 25 -17.50 29.98 -3.21
N ALA A 26 -18.64 30.44 -3.69
CA ALA A 26 -19.02 30.31 -5.09
C ALA A 26 -17.90 30.96 -5.92
N ILE A 27 -17.15 30.14 -6.64
CA ILE A 27 -16.38 30.61 -7.79
C ILE A 27 -17.37 30.54 -8.94
N GLU A 28 -18.03 31.67 -9.18
CA GLU A 28 -18.71 31.98 -10.42
C GLU A 28 -17.61 32.22 -11.46
N ASN A 29 -17.24 31.17 -12.20
CA ASN A 29 -16.44 31.33 -13.40
C ASN A 29 -17.41 31.55 -14.54
N ASP A 30 -17.64 32.83 -14.83
CA ASP A 30 -18.28 33.27 -16.05
C ASP A 30 -17.49 32.77 -17.27
N ASP A 31 -18.30 32.37 -18.25
CA ASP A 31 -17.98 31.97 -19.60
C ASP A 31 -16.83 32.77 -20.25
N GLU A 32 -15.74 32.09 -20.57
CA GLU A 32 -14.95 32.44 -21.75
C GLU A 32 -14.68 31.18 -22.58
N SER A 33 -15.71 30.80 -23.31
CA SER A 33 -15.64 30.07 -24.58
C SER A 33 -14.56 30.68 -25.51
N ILE A 34 -13.33 30.18 -25.40
CA ILE A 34 -12.33 30.31 -26.46
C ILE A 34 -12.52 29.13 -27.41
N VAL A 35 -13.34 29.36 -28.44
CA VAL A 35 -13.32 28.56 -29.66
C VAL A 35 -12.03 28.92 -30.41
N ALA A 36 -11.02 28.06 -30.32
CA ALA A 36 -9.85 28.12 -31.19
C ALA A 36 -9.49 26.72 -31.68
N GLU A 37 -9.99 26.43 -32.88
CA GLU A 37 -9.34 25.66 -33.96
C GLU A 37 -8.88 24.23 -33.66
N TYR A 38 -9.66 23.30 -34.23
CA TYR A 38 -9.33 21.90 -34.47
C TYR A 38 -8.06 21.78 -35.33
N ILE A 39 -6.90 21.60 -34.68
CA ILE A 39 -5.73 21.06 -35.38
C ILE A 39 -5.94 19.55 -35.48
N ASN A 40 -6.22 19.06 -36.70
CA ASN A 40 -6.11 17.65 -37.02
C ASN A 40 -4.62 17.27 -36.95
N ASP A 41 -4.18 16.74 -35.80
CA ASP A 41 -2.90 16.05 -35.69
C ASP A 41 -3.16 14.56 -35.49
N GLU A 42 -3.14 13.84 -36.61
CA GLU A 42 -3.08 12.39 -36.68
C GLU A 42 -1.69 11.93 -36.18
N ASN A 43 -1.43 12.10 -34.89
CA ASN A 43 -0.34 11.48 -34.13
C ASN A 43 -0.50 11.72 -32.62
N LEU A 44 -1.67 11.36 -32.06
CA LEU A 44 -1.72 11.01 -30.65
C LEU A 44 -0.97 9.69 -30.45
N ALA A 45 0.36 9.78 -30.37
CA ALA A 45 1.10 8.83 -29.57
C ALA A 45 0.41 8.79 -28.21
N ALA A 46 -0.01 7.59 -27.79
CA ALA A 46 -0.63 7.38 -26.50
C ALA A 46 0.18 8.11 -25.42
N PRO A 47 -0.47 8.75 -24.42
CA PRO A 47 0.24 9.33 -23.29
C PRO A 47 1.28 8.31 -22.80
N PRO A 48 2.53 8.72 -22.53
CA PRO A 48 3.51 7.77 -22.02
C PRO A 48 2.86 7.11 -20.80
N GLU A 49 2.68 5.79 -20.83
CA GLU A 49 2.17 5.05 -19.68
C GLU A 49 2.93 5.57 -18.47
N SER A 50 2.20 6.16 -17.53
CA SER A 50 2.82 6.86 -16.42
C SER A 50 3.77 5.90 -15.73
N SER A 51 4.96 6.34 -15.32
CA SER A 51 5.91 5.50 -14.57
C SER A 51 5.27 4.77 -13.38
N THR A 52 4.22 5.36 -12.79
CA THR A 52 3.39 4.75 -11.75
C THR A 52 2.56 3.58 -12.26
N GLU A 53 1.94 3.71 -13.44
CA GLU A 53 1.16 2.64 -14.08
C GLU A 53 2.06 1.44 -14.42
N ILE A 54 3.25 1.71 -14.96
CA ILE A 54 4.25 0.67 -15.25
C ILE A 54 4.66 -0.07 -13.96
N LEU A 55 4.95 0.67 -12.89
CA LEU A 55 5.31 0.08 -11.59
C LEU A 55 4.16 -0.78 -11.03
N LEU A 56 2.93 -0.27 -11.05
CA LEU A 56 1.76 -1.00 -10.56
C LEU A 56 1.47 -2.25 -11.41
N GLY A 57 1.65 -2.16 -12.73
CA GLY A 57 1.55 -3.30 -13.63
C GLY A 57 2.58 -4.38 -13.31
N PHE A 58 3.83 -3.98 -13.10
CA PHE A 58 4.90 -4.89 -12.68
C PHE A 58 4.59 -5.56 -11.33
N LEU A 59 4.23 -4.80 -10.30
CA LEU A 59 3.88 -5.33 -8.98
C LEU A 59 2.68 -6.29 -9.06
N LYS A 60 1.67 -5.97 -9.85
CA LYS A 60 0.52 -6.86 -10.09
C LYS A 60 0.94 -8.17 -10.74
N ASN A 61 1.81 -8.12 -11.74
CA ASN A 61 2.34 -9.33 -12.38
C ASN A 61 3.14 -10.18 -11.41
N CYS A 62 3.96 -9.56 -10.55
CA CYS A 62 4.65 -10.26 -9.47
C CYS A 62 3.68 -10.93 -8.49
N ALA A 63 2.68 -10.18 -8.01
CA ALA A 63 1.70 -10.72 -7.07
C ALA A 63 0.91 -11.91 -7.65
N ASN A 64 0.67 -11.95 -8.96
CA ASN A 64 -0.02 -13.06 -9.62
C ASN A 64 0.81 -14.37 -9.69
N THR A 65 2.12 -14.32 -9.43
CA THR A 65 2.97 -15.52 -9.37
C THR A 65 2.91 -16.25 -8.02
N ILE A 66 2.38 -15.58 -7.00
CA ILE A 66 2.25 -16.10 -5.63
C ILE A 66 0.76 -16.24 -5.33
N SER A 67 0.33 -17.43 -4.92
CA SER A 67 -1.03 -17.68 -4.50
C SER A 67 -1.39 -16.83 -3.27
N LYS A 68 -2.68 -16.55 -3.07
CA LYS A 68 -3.11 -15.79 -1.89
C LYS A 68 -2.63 -16.44 -0.59
N ALA A 69 -2.71 -17.77 -0.49
CA ALA A 69 -2.33 -18.50 0.72
C ALA A 69 -0.82 -18.41 1.01
N ALA A 70 0.03 -18.51 -0.01
CA ALA A 70 1.46 -18.28 0.13
C ALA A 70 1.76 -16.81 0.45
N GLY A 71 1.07 -15.88 -0.21
CA GLY A 71 1.20 -14.43 0.02
C GLY A 71 0.87 -14.04 1.46
N ASP A 72 -0.20 -14.58 2.05
CA ASP A 72 -0.57 -14.35 3.45
C ASP A 72 0.56 -14.83 4.39
N LYS A 73 1.14 -16.01 4.15
CA LYS A 73 2.26 -16.53 4.97
C LYS A 73 3.54 -15.71 4.82
N VAL A 74 3.87 -15.30 3.59
CA VAL A 74 5.02 -14.42 3.31
C VAL A 74 4.84 -13.08 4.02
N PHE A 75 3.64 -12.51 3.96
CA PHE A 75 3.32 -11.28 4.65
C PHE A 75 3.48 -11.44 6.17
N ASN A 76 2.87 -12.46 6.76
CA ASN A 76 2.95 -12.69 8.21
C ASN A 76 4.39 -12.98 8.68
N TYR A 77 5.21 -13.65 7.87
CA TYR A 77 6.61 -13.89 8.20
C TYR A 77 7.44 -12.60 8.23
N ILE A 78 7.22 -11.72 7.26
CA ILE A 78 8.03 -10.51 7.09
C ILE A 78 7.53 -9.41 8.02
N PHE A 79 6.23 -9.14 8.00
CA PHE A 79 5.63 -7.96 8.62
C PHE A 79 5.04 -8.24 10.00
N GLU A 80 4.86 -9.51 10.35
CA GLU A 80 4.44 -9.97 11.66
C GLU A 80 5.52 -10.92 12.23
N ASP A 81 5.25 -11.52 13.39
CA ASP A 81 6.18 -12.43 14.06
C ASP A 81 5.77 -13.90 13.93
N GLU A 82 5.16 -14.26 12.80
CA GLU A 82 4.73 -15.63 12.50
C GLU A 82 5.71 -16.36 11.57
N ASN A 83 6.42 -17.35 12.12
CA ASN A 83 7.42 -18.11 11.36
C ASN A 83 6.84 -19.41 10.78
N ASN A 84 5.82 -19.31 9.94
CA ASN A 84 5.19 -20.46 9.29
C ASN A 84 5.40 -20.44 7.76
N LEU A 85 6.47 -21.10 7.31
CA LEU A 85 6.75 -21.32 5.89
C LEU A 85 6.76 -22.82 5.61
N ASP A 86 6.04 -23.23 4.57
CA ASP A 86 6.07 -24.59 4.05
C ASP A 86 6.74 -24.64 2.67
N TYR A 87 6.98 -25.86 2.21
CA TYR A 87 7.64 -26.12 0.94
C TYR A 87 6.91 -25.46 -0.24
N ASP A 88 5.58 -25.56 -0.29
CA ASP A 88 4.78 -25.02 -1.39
C ASP A 88 4.91 -23.48 -1.44
N THR A 89 4.83 -22.81 -0.29
CA THR A 89 5.06 -21.36 -0.18
C THR A 89 6.46 -20.99 -0.68
N CYS A 90 7.49 -21.73 -0.28
CA CYS A 90 8.86 -21.46 -0.71
C CYS A 90 9.11 -21.76 -2.19
N SER A 91 8.42 -22.74 -2.76
CA SER A 91 8.44 -23.02 -4.20
C SER A 91 7.86 -21.85 -4.99
N GLU A 92 6.74 -21.27 -4.55
CA GLU A 92 6.12 -20.10 -5.21
C GLU A 92 6.99 -18.85 -5.08
N VAL A 93 7.52 -18.55 -3.88
CA VAL A 93 8.44 -17.41 -3.67
C VAL A 93 9.67 -17.53 -4.55
N THR A 94 10.31 -18.70 -4.57
CA THR A 94 11.50 -18.93 -5.40
C THR A 94 11.16 -18.85 -6.89
N GLY A 95 10.02 -19.41 -7.30
CA GLY A 95 9.52 -19.37 -8.67
C GLY A 95 9.17 -17.96 -9.16
N SER A 96 8.71 -17.07 -8.27
CA SER A 96 8.48 -15.65 -8.60
C SER A 96 9.78 -14.91 -8.94
N GLY A 97 10.90 -15.37 -8.41
CA GLY A 97 12.21 -14.75 -8.57
C GLY A 97 12.48 -13.59 -7.61
N LYS A 98 13.78 -13.35 -7.35
CA LYS A 98 14.26 -12.37 -6.38
C LYS A 98 13.76 -10.94 -6.65
N GLU A 99 13.67 -10.57 -7.92
CA GLU A 99 13.23 -9.22 -8.32
C GLU A 99 11.77 -8.97 -7.94
N CYS A 100 10.87 -9.92 -8.25
CA CYS A 100 9.46 -9.80 -7.90
C CYS A 100 9.25 -9.79 -6.39
N HIS A 101 9.86 -10.73 -5.68
CA HIS A 101 9.79 -10.78 -4.22
C HIS A 101 10.29 -9.47 -3.60
N GLY A 102 11.47 -9.00 -3.99
CA GLY A 102 12.05 -7.76 -3.47
C GLY A 102 11.19 -6.53 -3.76
N ALA A 103 10.58 -6.45 -4.94
CA ALA A 103 9.71 -5.33 -5.31
C ALA A 103 8.41 -5.31 -4.49
N LEU A 104 7.77 -6.46 -4.29
CA LEU A 104 6.57 -6.57 -3.46
C LEU A 104 6.85 -6.18 -2.01
N VAL A 105 7.94 -6.70 -1.43
CA VAL A 105 8.35 -6.35 -0.07
C VAL A 105 8.62 -4.86 0.05
N LYS A 106 9.38 -4.29 -0.88
CA LYS A 106 9.69 -2.85 -0.88
C LYS A 106 8.42 -2.01 -0.96
N TYR A 107 7.50 -2.35 -1.87
CA TYR A 107 6.24 -1.62 -2.02
C TYR A 107 5.41 -1.61 -0.73
N VAL A 108 5.26 -2.77 -0.07
CA VAL A 108 4.53 -2.84 1.21
C VAL A 108 5.26 -2.04 2.30
N THR A 109 6.58 -2.13 2.34
CA THR A 109 7.43 -1.46 3.34
C THR A 109 7.37 0.08 3.23
N GLU A 110 7.18 0.62 2.03
CA GLU A 110 6.98 2.06 1.80
C GLU A 110 5.64 2.58 2.36
N GLY A 111 4.72 1.67 2.69
CA GLY A 111 3.43 1.97 3.31
C GLY A 111 3.56 2.59 4.72
N PRO A 112 2.60 3.43 5.13
CA PRO A 112 2.68 4.20 6.37
C PRO A 112 2.79 3.34 7.64
N MET A 113 2.28 2.11 7.61
CA MET A 113 2.36 1.17 8.73
C MET A 113 3.79 0.65 8.98
N PHE A 114 4.59 0.48 7.93
CA PHE A 114 5.87 -0.22 8.00
C PHE A 114 7.09 0.69 7.79
N LYS A 115 6.88 1.87 7.20
CA LYS A 115 7.95 2.81 6.84
C LYS A 115 8.87 3.21 8.01
N ALA A 116 8.37 3.23 9.24
CA ALA A 116 9.19 3.55 10.41
C ALA A 116 10.31 2.52 10.66
N ASN A 117 10.10 1.26 10.28
CA ASN A 117 11.05 0.15 10.41
C ASN A 117 11.46 -0.39 9.04
N HIS A 118 11.59 0.50 8.05
CA HIS A 118 11.76 0.13 6.65
C HIS A 118 12.89 -0.89 6.43
N ASP A 119 14.09 -0.61 6.92
CA ASP A 119 15.27 -1.46 6.67
C ASP A 119 15.16 -2.83 7.36
N PHE A 120 14.45 -2.90 8.49
CA PHE A 120 14.16 -4.16 9.18
C PHE A 120 13.29 -5.08 8.31
N TYR A 121 12.22 -4.55 7.72
CA TYR A 121 11.32 -5.34 6.87
C TYR A 121 11.95 -5.71 5.53
N LEU A 122 12.74 -4.82 4.93
CA LEU A 122 13.55 -5.18 3.76
C LEU A 122 14.50 -6.34 4.07
N LYS A 123 15.14 -6.30 5.24
CA LYS A 123 16.04 -7.37 5.67
C LYS A 123 15.32 -8.69 5.89
N ARG A 124 14.17 -8.69 6.58
CA ARG A 124 13.32 -9.89 6.73
C ARG A 124 12.87 -10.46 5.40
N GLY A 125 12.52 -9.60 4.43
CA GLY A 125 12.19 -10.03 3.08
C GLY A 125 13.35 -10.73 2.39
N GLU A 126 14.56 -10.18 2.46
CA GLU A 126 15.77 -10.83 1.93
C GLU A 126 16.03 -12.18 2.60
N ASP A 127 15.93 -12.24 3.92
CA ASP A 127 16.19 -13.45 4.69
C ASP A 127 15.18 -14.56 4.37
N LEU A 128 13.88 -14.23 4.24
CA LEU A 128 12.85 -15.19 3.79
C LEU A 128 13.20 -15.77 2.42
N HIS A 129 13.58 -14.94 1.44
CA HIS A 129 13.92 -15.42 0.12
C HIS A 129 15.12 -16.37 0.16
N ASN A 130 16.13 -16.06 0.97
CA ASN A 130 17.30 -16.92 1.14
C ASN A 130 16.95 -18.25 1.82
N ILE A 131 16.05 -18.23 2.81
CA ILE A 131 15.51 -19.45 3.43
C ILE A 131 14.81 -20.31 2.38
N CYS A 132 13.92 -19.73 1.58
CA CYS A 132 13.20 -20.48 0.56
C CYS A 132 14.11 -21.03 -0.54
N LEU A 133 15.14 -20.29 -0.96
CA LEU A 133 16.17 -20.83 -1.84
C LEU A 133 16.86 -22.05 -1.24
N SER A 134 17.20 -22.01 0.05
CA SER A 134 17.86 -23.14 0.72
C SER A 134 16.96 -24.38 0.86
N VAL A 135 15.65 -24.18 1.02
CA VAL A 135 14.65 -25.27 1.07
C VAL A 135 14.42 -25.87 -0.31
N PHE A 136 14.41 -25.05 -1.37
CA PHE A 136 14.10 -25.49 -2.73
C PHE A 136 15.31 -26.08 -3.48
N MET A 137 16.52 -25.59 -3.20
CA MET A 137 17.77 -26.08 -3.82
C MET A 137 18.52 -27.13 -2.98
N GLY A 138 18.03 -27.41 -1.76
CA GLY A 138 18.63 -28.34 -0.80
C GLY A 138 18.16 -29.78 -0.92
#